data_AF-A0A7V8X9V0-F1
#
_entry.id   AF-A0A7V8X9V0-F1
#
_cell.length_a   1.000
_cell.length_b   1.000
_cell.length_c   1.000
_cell.angle_alpha   90.00
_cell.angle_beta   90.00
_cell.angle_gamma   90.00
#
_symmetry.space_group_name_H-M   'P 1'
#
loop_
_entity.id
_entity.type
_entity.pdbx_description
1 polymer ?
#
loop_
_entity_poly.entity_id
_entity_poly.type
_entity_poly.pdbx_seq_one_letter_code
_entity_poly.pdbx_strand_id
1 'polypeptide(L)'
;MMRFALAAGLLSACASPPNGRAPDAATSPSATIDTNRVQVLAAFQQSGWEQATTLVIDDQPALVSAWNVAHAGMSDVPPVPTVDLTRDRAVVVAVGMRSSGGYVLELGEHRVSEDTLVIGVVLQRPGANCATTAQLTAPAIFLAVPRTAVTPRVAMSERDGPSC
;
A
#
# COMPACT_ATOMS: atom_id res chain seq x y z
N MET A 1 74.55 -4.67 43.63
CA MET A 1 73.30 -5.35 44.06
C MET A 1 72.73 -4.59 45.24
N MET A 2 71.76 -3.68 45.05
CA MET A 2 71.00 -3.08 46.16
C MET A 2 69.72 -2.37 45.66
N ARG A 3 68.58 -3.03 45.87
CA ARG A 3 67.27 -2.51 46.31
C ARG A 3 66.65 -1.29 45.60
N PHE A 4 65.70 -1.56 44.69
CA PHE A 4 64.61 -0.64 44.34
C PHE A 4 63.45 -0.83 45.33
N ALA A 5 63.02 0.26 45.97
CA ALA A 5 61.89 0.29 46.89
C ALA A 5 60.57 0.42 46.09
N LEU A 6 59.58 -0.40 46.48
CA LEU A 6 58.21 -0.34 46.03
C LEU A 6 57.54 0.99 46.42
N ALA A 7 56.85 1.62 45.47
CA ALA A 7 55.82 2.62 45.75
C ALA A 7 54.44 1.95 45.65
N ALA A 8 53.70 1.98 46.74
CA ALA A 8 52.29 1.58 46.84
C ALA A 8 51.45 2.82 47.15
N GLY A 9 50.29 2.93 46.49
CA GLY A 9 49.23 3.90 46.79
C GLY A 9 48.71 4.58 45.52
N LEU A 10 47.41 4.79 45.29
CA LEU A 10 46.21 4.57 46.09
C LEU A 10 45.00 4.57 45.14
N LEU A 11 44.10 3.61 45.36
CA LEU A 11 42.63 3.65 45.23
C LEU A 11 42.02 4.53 44.10
N SER A 12 41.68 3.91 42.97
CA SER A 12 40.74 4.45 41.99
C SER A 12 39.31 4.23 42.50
N ALA A 13 38.62 5.32 42.86
CA ALA A 13 37.22 5.30 43.27
C ALA A 13 36.32 5.18 42.03
N CYS A 14 35.65 4.04 41.85
CA CYS A 14 34.55 3.91 40.91
C CYS A 14 33.32 4.63 41.49
N ALA A 15 32.99 5.81 40.96
CA ALA A 15 31.70 6.45 41.19
C ALA A 15 30.65 5.81 40.26
N SER A 16 29.73 5.03 40.82
CA SER A 16 28.54 4.54 40.10
C SER A 16 27.48 5.65 40.00
N PRO A 17 26.88 5.91 38.82
CA PRO A 17 25.74 6.81 38.72
C PRO A 17 24.48 6.16 39.31
N PRO A 18 23.64 6.92 40.06
CA PRO A 18 22.38 6.41 40.56
C PRO A 18 21.34 6.33 39.43
N ASN A 19 20.74 5.15 39.31
CA ASN A 19 19.46 4.84 38.66
C ASN A 19 18.64 6.03 38.13
N GLY A 20 18.83 6.35 36.85
CA GLY A 20 17.79 6.96 36.03
C GLY A 20 17.22 5.89 35.12
N ARG A 21 16.18 5.17 35.57
CA ARG A 21 15.33 4.40 34.66
C ARG A 21 14.82 5.38 33.61
N ALA A 22 15.22 5.17 32.35
CA ALA A 22 14.48 5.72 31.23
C ALA A 22 13.01 5.29 31.39
N PRO A 23 12.03 6.16 31.11
CA PRO A 23 10.65 5.72 31.06
C PRO A 23 10.56 4.57 30.05
N ASP A 24 10.11 3.43 30.56
CA ASP A 24 9.78 2.25 29.79
C ASP A 24 8.92 2.63 28.59
N ALA A 25 9.30 2.07 27.45
CA ALA A 25 8.46 1.77 26.30
C ALA A 25 7.13 2.55 26.24
N ALA A 26 7.11 3.60 25.41
CA ALA A 26 5.90 3.87 24.67
C ALA A 26 5.67 2.69 23.72
N THR A 27 5.11 1.60 24.25
CA THR A 27 4.32 0.66 23.46
C THR A 27 3.18 1.48 22.89
N SER A 28 3.42 2.08 21.73
CA SER A 28 2.33 2.48 20.85
C SER A 28 1.47 1.23 20.68
N PRO A 29 0.17 1.27 20.99
CA PRO A 29 -0.68 0.13 20.72
C PRO A 29 -0.51 -0.14 19.22
N SER A 30 -0.13 -1.37 18.85
CA SER A 30 -0.25 -1.82 17.47
C SER A 30 -1.66 -1.50 17.04
N ALA A 31 -1.82 -0.44 16.27
CA ALA A 31 -3.12 -0.02 15.76
C ALA A 31 -3.65 -1.22 14.99
N THR A 32 -4.67 -1.89 15.53
CA THR A 32 -5.29 -3.02 14.87
C THR A 32 -5.73 -2.55 13.50
N ILE A 33 -5.17 -3.14 12.45
CA ILE A 33 -5.47 -2.76 11.08
C ILE A 33 -6.95 -3.10 10.84
N ASP A 34 -7.79 -2.06 10.78
CA ASP A 34 -9.22 -2.21 10.51
C ASP A 34 -9.44 -2.43 9.01
N THR A 35 -9.56 -3.69 8.63
CA THR A 35 -9.79 -4.12 7.25
C THR A 35 -11.06 -3.50 6.66
N ASN A 36 -12.11 -3.23 7.46
CA ASN A 36 -13.38 -2.70 6.97
C ASN A 36 -13.28 -1.28 6.38
N ARG A 37 -12.15 -0.59 6.58
CA ARG A 37 -11.87 0.72 6.01
C ARG A 37 -11.21 0.66 4.62
N VAL A 38 -10.96 -0.54 4.07
CA VAL A 38 -10.55 -0.69 2.67
C VAL A 38 -11.74 -0.40 1.77
N GLN A 39 -11.63 0.64 0.94
CA GLN A 39 -12.73 1.12 0.11
C GLN A 39 -12.28 1.40 -1.32
N VAL A 40 -13.18 1.17 -2.28
CA VAL A 40 -12.98 1.55 -3.68
C VAL A 40 -13.24 3.04 -3.83
N LEU A 41 -12.26 3.79 -4.33
CA LEU A 41 -12.41 5.19 -4.68
C LEU A 41 -12.93 5.34 -6.10
N ALA A 42 -12.36 4.56 -7.02
CA ALA A 42 -12.78 4.51 -8.42
C ALA A 42 -12.27 3.23 -9.10
N ALA A 43 -12.96 2.78 -10.14
CA ALA A 43 -12.52 1.68 -10.99
C ALA A 43 -12.90 1.98 -12.45
N PHE A 44 -11.99 1.67 -13.38
CA PHE A 44 -12.13 2.00 -14.79
C PHE A 44 -11.72 0.83 -15.67
N GLN A 45 -12.41 0.67 -16.80
CA GLN A 45 -12.03 -0.27 -17.86
C GLN A 45 -10.89 0.27 -18.73
N GLN A 46 -10.83 1.59 -18.88
CA GLN A 46 -9.85 2.29 -19.69
C GLN A 46 -9.11 3.28 -18.79
N SER A 47 -7.79 3.29 -18.89
CA SER A 47 -6.92 4.25 -18.22
C SER A 47 -5.65 4.48 -19.04
N GLY A 48 -4.85 5.49 -18.71
CA GLY A 48 -3.53 5.72 -19.32
C GLY A 48 -2.42 4.78 -18.84
N TRP A 49 -2.73 3.79 -17.99
CA TRP A 49 -1.75 2.82 -17.49
C TRP A 49 -1.54 1.67 -18.47
N GLU A 50 -0.65 1.87 -19.44
CA GLU A 50 -0.37 0.87 -20.47
C GLU A 50 0.31 -0.39 -19.92
N GLN A 51 1.09 -0.24 -18.83
CA GLN A 51 1.80 -1.30 -18.15
C GLN A 51 1.13 -1.67 -16.81
N ALA A 52 1.26 -2.94 -16.42
CA ALA A 52 0.83 -3.39 -15.11
C ALA A 52 1.59 -2.61 -14.02
N THR A 53 0.82 -1.99 -13.11
CA THR A 53 1.35 -1.01 -12.16
C THR A 53 0.67 -1.19 -10.82
N THR A 54 1.44 -1.13 -9.73
CA THR A 54 0.92 -1.02 -8.37
C THR A 54 1.63 0.13 -7.67
N LEU A 55 0.86 1.11 -7.20
CA LEU A 55 1.39 2.28 -6.49
C LEU A 55 0.74 2.38 -5.12
N VAL A 56 1.55 2.65 -4.10
CA VAL A 56 1.08 3.10 -2.79
C VAL A 56 1.39 4.58 -2.69
N ILE A 57 0.36 5.36 -2.39
CA ILE A 57 0.36 6.81 -2.46
C ILE A 57 0.08 7.37 -1.07
N ASP A 58 1.04 8.16 -0.58
CA ASP A 58 1.05 8.67 0.79
C ASP A 58 0.71 10.16 0.89
N ASP A 59 0.67 10.89 -0.23
CA ASP A 59 0.47 12.33 -0.28
C ASP A 59 -0.45 12.78 -1.44
N GLN A 60 -1.04 13.97 -1.27
CA GLN A 60 -2.02 14.51 -2.18
C GLN A 60 -1.44 14.82 -3.57
N PRO A 61 -0.24 15.43 -3.72
CA PRO A 61 0.38 15.63 -5.02
C PRO A 61 0.58 14.32 -5.83
N ALA A 62 1.00 13.24 -5.18
CA ALA A 62 1.16 11.94 -5.81
C ALA A 62 -0.20 11.34 -6.23
N LEU A 63 -1.25 11.51 -5.42
CA LEU A 63 -2.62 11.09 -5.79
C LEU A 63 -3.11 11.82 -7.03
N VAL A 64 -2.94 13.14 -7.08
CA VAL A 64 -3.30 13.96 -8.25
C VAL A 64 -2.53 13.51 -9.49
N SER A 65 -1.22 13.24 -9.34
CA SER A 65 -0.38 12.78 -10.45
C SER A 65 -0.84 11.43 -10.99
N ALA A 66 -1.11 10.46 -10.12
CA ALA A 66 -1.62 9.16 -10.52
C ALA A 66 -3.01 9.25 -11.17
N TRP A 67 -3.86 10.14 -10.69
CA TRP A 67 -5.17 10.42 -11.29
C TRP A 67 -5.07 10.99 -12.70
N ASN A 68 -4.12 11.91 -12.92
CA ASN A 68 -3.85 12.49 -14.23
C ASN A 68 -3.33 11.46 -15.23
N VAL A 69 -2.46 10.54 -14.79
CA VAL A 69 -2.01 9.43 -15.64
C VAL A 69 -3.19 8.53 -16.00
N ALA A 70 -4.04 8.18 -15.05
CA ALA A 70 -5.21 7.34 -15.31
C ALA A 70 -6.15 7.94 -16.37
N HIS A 71 -6.27 9.26 -16.43
CA HIS A 71 -7.16 9.97 -17.36
C HIS A 71 -6.44 10.66 -18.53
N ALA A 72 -5.17 10.32 -18.78
CA ALA A 72 -4.39 10.92 -19.85
C ALA A 72 -5.10 10.74 -21.21
N GLY A 73 -5.27 11.84 -21.96
CA GLY A 73 -5.93 11.84 -23.27
C GLY A 73 -7.47 11.81 -23.23
N MET A 74 -8.10 11.84 -22.05
CA MET A 74 -9.55 11.94 -21.92
C MET A 74 -10.00 13.41 -21.89
N SER A 75 -11.12 13.72 -22.57
CA SER A 75 -11.68 15.08 -22.62
C SER A 75 -12.54 15.44 -21.42
N ASP A 76 -13.11 14.44 -20.73
CA ASP A 76 -13.93 14.62 -19.54
C ASP A 76 -13.27 13.87 -18.38
N VAL A 77 -12.53 14.61 -17.54
CA VAL A 77 -11.77 14.06 -16.41
C VAL A 77 -12.57 14.30 -15.13
N PRO A 78 -13.01 13.24 -14.42
CA PRO A 78 -13.70 13.40 -13.15
C PRO A 78 -12.79 14.05 -12.09
N PRO A 79 -13.38 14.68 -11.05
CA PRO A 79 -12.59 15.26 -9.96
C PRO A 79 -11.79 14.19 -9.22
N VAL A 80 -10.59 14.55 -8.77
CA VAL A 80 -9.73 13.68 -7.95
C VAL A 80 -10.48 13.31 -6.66
N PRO A 81 -10.53 12.02 -6.26
CA PRO A 81 -11.21 11.61 -5.05
C PRO A 81 -10.59 12.26 -3.81
N THR A 82 -11.43 12.66 -2.86
CA THR A 82 -10.97 13.18 -1.56
C THR A 82 -10.64 12.01 -0.64
N VAL A 83 -9.40 11.93 -0.18
CA VAL A 83 -8.91 10.89 0.74
C VAL A 83 -8.23 11.57 1.92
N ASP A 84 -8.58 11.19 3.16
CA ASP A 84 -7.84 11.64 4.33
C ASP A 84 -6.52 10.85 4.43
N LEU A 85 -5.50 11.35 3.73
CA LEU A 85 -4.19 10.71 3.66
C LEU A 85 -3.43 10.73 5.01
N THR A 86 -3.96 11.39 6.05
CA THR A 86 -3.41 11.27 7.41
C THR A 86 -3.84 9.97 8.09
N ARG A 87 -4.99 9.40 7.69
CA ARG A 87 -5.57 8.18 8.25
C ARG A 87 -5.55 7.00 7.29
N ASP A 88 -5.47 7.27 6.00
CA ASP A 88 -5.48 6.30 4.92
C ASP A 88 -4.31 6.53 3.96
N ARG A 89 -4.08 5.56 3.08
CA ARG A 89 -3.21 5.66 1.90
C ARG A 89 -4.06 5.36 0.69
N ALA A 90 -3.73 5.96 -0.45
CA ALA A 90 -4.32 5.53 -1.71
C ALA A 90 -3.48 4.40 -2.32
N VAL A 91 -4.13 3.41 -2.93
CA VAL A 91 -3.46 2.33 -3.67
C VAL A 91 -4.04 2.30 -5.07
N VAL A 92 -3.17 2.30 -6.07
CA VAL A 92 -3.54 2.12 -7.47
C VAL A 92 -3.11 0.75 -7.91
N VAL A 93 -4.01 0.02 -8.56
CA VAL A 93 -3.69 -1.24 -9.23
C VAL A 93 -4.18 -1.15 -10.67
N ALA A 94 -3.26 -1.31 -11.62
CA ALA A 94 -3.55 -1.38 -13.04
C ALA A 94 -2.96 -2.66 -13.63
N VAL A 95 -3.68 -3.30 -14.55
CA VAL A 95 -3.26 -4.59 -15.16
C VAL A 95 -2.60 -4.41 -16.53
N GLY A 96 -2.41 -3.17 -16.96
CA GLY A 96 -1.88 -2.83 -18.27
C GLY A 96 -2.87 -3.07 -19.40
N MET A 97 -2.39 -2.94 -20.64
CA MET A 97 -3.22 -3.09 -21.82
C MET A 97 -3.81 -4.50 -21.97
N ARG A 98 -5.06 -4.53 -22.46
CA ARG A 98 -5.82 -5.72 -22.86
C ARG A 98 -6.40 -5.50 -24.26
N SER A 99 -6.40 -6.55 -25.07
CA SER A 99 -6.82 -6.51 -26.48
C SER A 99 -8.33 -6.62 -26.70
N SER A 100 -9.11 -6.76 -25.62
CA SER A 100 -10.57 -6.78 -25.67
C SER A 100 -11.17 -6.02 -24.48
N GLY A 101 -12.46 -5.69 -24.61
CA GLY A 101 -13.26 -5.22 -23.49
C GLY A 101 -13.67 -6.34 -22.53
N GLY A 102 -14.31 -5.96 -21.43
CA GLY A 102 -14.94 -6.86 -20.45
C GLY A 102 -14.04 -7.31 -19.29
N TYR A 103 -12.87 -6.68 -19.13
CA TYR A 103 -11.96 -6.93 -18.00
C TYR A 103 -12.23 -5.95 -16.85
N VAL A 104 -12.73 -6.43 -15.72
CA VAL A 104 -13.07 -5.58 -14.57
C VAL A 104 -12.10 -5.84 -13.41
N LEU A 105 -11.63 -4.78 -12.76
CA LEU A 105 -10.93 -4.90 -11.48
C LEU A 105 -11.92 -4.66 -10.34
N GLU A 106 -11.93 -5.56 -9.37
CA GLU A 106 -12.80 -5.54 -8.21
C GLU A 106 -11.99 -5.67 -6.92
N LEU A 107 -12.46 -5.05 -5.84
CA LEU A 107 -11.92 -5.30 -4.50
C LEU A 107 -12.30 -6.72 -4.08
N GLY A 108 -11.29 -7.53 -3.78
CA GLY A 108 -11.45 -8.88 -3.23
C GLY A 108 -11.33 -8.91 -1.70
N GLU A 109 -11.21 -10.13 -1.19
CA GLU A 109 -10.94 -10.34 0.24
C GLU A 109 -9.59 -9.74 0.63
N HIS A 110 -9.56 -9.01 1.73
CA HIS A 110 -8.37 -8.40 2.28
C HIS A 110 -8.22 -8.82 3.74
N ARG A 111 -6.97 -9.02 4.15
CA ARG A 111 -6.64 -9.60 5.45
C ARG A 111 -5.37 -9.02 6.01
N VAL A 112 -5.21 -9.11 7.32
CA VAL A 112 -3.94 -8.83 7.98
C VAL A 112 -3.14 -10.13 8.02
N SER A 113 -1.88 -10.07 7.61
CA SER A 113 -0.93 -11.17 7.73
C SER A 113 0.30 -10.65 8.45
N GLU A 114 0.57 -11.19 9.63
CA GLU A 114 1.59 -10.68 10.57
C GLU A 114 1.27 -9.23 10.96
N ASP A 115 1.84 -8.25 10.27
CA ASP A 115 1.55 -6.80 10.44
C ASP A 115 1.32 -6.08 9.10
N THR A 116 1.13 -6.86 8.02
CA THR A 116 0.92 -6.32 6.68
C THR A 116 -0.55 -6.45 6.27
N LEU A 117 -1.15 -5.34 5.86
CA LEU A 117 -2.43 -5.38 5.16
C LEU A 117 -2.21 -5.99 3.76
N VAL A 118 -2.82 -7.14 3.52
CA VAL A 118 -2.87 -7.80 2.20
C VAL A 118 -4.21 -7.48 1.56
N ILE A 119 -4.17 -6.71 0.48
CA ILE A 119 -5.34 -6.26 -0.27
C ILE A 119 -5.56 -7.24 -1.42
N GLY A 120 -6.63 -8.03 -1.35
CA GLY A 120 -7.05 -8.84 -2.50
C GLY A 120 -7.69 -7.94 -3.55
N VAL A 121 -7.28 -8.11 -4.80
CA VAL A 121 -7.93 -7.49 -5.94
C VAL A 121 -8.13 -8.57 -7.00
N VAL A 122 -9.32 -8.58 -7.59
CA VAL A 122 -9.76 -9.60 -8.55
C VAL A 122 -9.82 -8.97 -9.94
N LEU A 123 -9.12 -9.55 -10.90
CA LEU A 123 -9.35 -9.29 -12.31
C LEU A 123 -10.43 -10.25 -12.82
N GLN A 124 -11.64 -9.72 -13.00
CA GLN A 124 -12.71 -10.42 -13.69
C GLN A 124 -12.47 -10.39 -15.19
N ARG A 125 -12.41 -11.56 -15.81
CA ARG A 125 -12.32 -11.74 -17.27
C ARG A 125 -13.72 -11.76 -17.90
N PRO A 126 -13.84 -11.46 -19.20
CA PRO A 126 -15.07 -11.74 -19.93
C PRO A 126 -15.48 -13.21 -19.77
N GLY A 127 -16.78 -13.46 -19.60
CA GLY A 127 -17.29 -14.82 -19.48
C GLY A 127 -17.12 -15.62 -20.77
N ALA A 128 -17.12 -16.95 -20.64
CA ALA A 128 -17.08 -17.85 -21.79
C ALA A 128 -18.25 -17.57 -22.75
N ASN A 129 -17.98 -17.64 -24.06
CA ASN A 129 -18.93 -17.39 -25.16
C ASN A 129 -19.54 -15.98 -25.20
N CYS A 130 -19.15 -15.07 -24.31
CA CYS A 130 -19.60 -13.69 -24.38
C CYS A 130 -18.94 -12.97 -25.56
N ALA A 131 -19.75 -12.29 -26.37
CA ALA A 131 -19.24 -11.38 -27.38
C ALA A 131 -18.57 -10.18 -26.70
N THR A 132 -17.27 -10.00 -26.94
CA THR A 132 -16.52 -8.82 -26.48
C THR A 132 -16.25 -7.87 -27.64
N THR A 133 -16.16 -6.57 -27.36
CA THR A 133 -15.65 -5.62 -28.35
C THR A 133 -14.15 -5.78 -28.53
N ALA A 134 -13.68 -5.72 -29.79
CA ALA A 134 -12.26 -5.64 -30.12
C ALA A 134 -11.78 -4.21 -29.86
N GLN A 135 -11.56 -3.90 -28.59
CA GLN A 135 -11.13 -2.58 -28.12
C GLN A 135 -9.94 -2.74 -27.18
N LEU A 136 -8.92 -1.89 -27.37
CA LEU A 136 -7.83 -1.78 -26.42
C LEU A 136 -8.36 -1.16 -25.12
N THR A 137 -8.18 -1.87 -24.02
CA THR A 137 -8.55 -1.42 -22.68
C THR A 137 -7.33 -1.46 -21.75
N ALA A 138 -7.40 -0.75 -20.64
CA ALA A 138 -6.32 -0.74 -19.63
C ALA A 138 -6.95 -0.57 -18.25
N PRO A 139 -7.50 -1.66 -17.67
CA PRO A 139 -8.25 -1.57 -16.42
C PRO A 139 -7.38 -1.11 -15.25
N ALA A 140 -7.94 -0.24 -14.42
CA ALA A 140 -7.32 0.27 -13.20
C ALA A 140 -8.35 0.44 -12.07
N ILE A 141 -7.92 0.25 -10.83
CA ILE A 141 -8.71 0.48 -9.63
C ILE A 141 -7.89 1.33 -8.63
N PHE A 142 -8.55 2.32 -8.05
CA PHE A 142 -8.06 3.18 -6.98
C PHE A 142 -8.77 2.78 -5.68
N LEU A 143 -7.98 2.54 -4.64
CA LEU A 143 -8.45 2.12 -3.32
C LEU A 143 -7.96 3.12 -2.28
N ALA A 144 -8.75 3.36 -1.24
CA ALA A 144 -8.25 3.90 0.02
C ALA A 144 -8.13 2.77 1.02
N VAL A 145 -7.00 2.73 1.72
CA VAL A 145 -6.66 1.66 2.67
C VAL A 145 -6.13 2.25 3.97
N PRO A 146 -6.35 1.61 5.12
CA PRO A 146 -5.81 2.06 6.40
C PRO A 146 -4.32 2.39 6.31
N ARG A 147 -3.94 3.56 6.80
CA ARG A 147 -2.52 3.89 6.98
C ARG A 147 -1.98 3.07 8.14
N THR A 148 -0.93 2.30 7.87
CA THR A 148 -0.18 1.53 8.88
C THR A 148 1.31 1.86 8.78
N ALA A 149 2.13 1.34 9.69
CA ALA A 149 3.58 1.48 9.60
C ALA A 149 4.18 0.66 8.43
N VAL A 150 3.51 -0.42 8.03
CA VAL A 150 3.97 -1.34 6.98
C VAL A 150 3.27 -1.04 5.67
N THR A 151 4.03 -1.01 4.57
CA THR A 151 3.45 -0.81 3.23
C THR A 151 2.52 -1.99 2.90
N PRO A 152 1.27 -1.73 2.48
CA PRO A 152 0.33 -2.79 2.14
C PRO A 152 0.84 -3.58 0.92
N ARG A 153 0.44 -4.86 0.85
CA ARG A 153 0.72 -5.73 -0.30
C ARG A 153 -0.56 -5.97 -1.09
N VAL A 154 -0.46 -5.97 -2.41
CA VAL A 154 -1.58 -6.35 -3.28
C VAL A 154 -1.43 -7.82 -3.65
N ALA A 155 -2.48 -8.60 -3.42
CA ALA A 155 -2.62 -9.96 -3.90
C ALA A 155 -3.61 -9.97 -5.06
N MET A 156 -3.09 -10.15 -6.28
CA MET A 156 -3.92 -10.29 -7.49
C MET A 156 -4.45 -11.72 -7.60
N SER A 157 -5.72 -11.84 -7.96
CA SER A 157 -6.33 -13.08 -8.41
C SER A 157 -7.16 -12.83 -9.66
N GLU A 158 -7.48 -13.88 -10.42
CA GLU A 158 -8.32 -13.79 -11.61
C GLU A 158 -9.57 -14.65 -11.42
N ARG A 159 -10.68 -14.20 -12.01
CA ARG A 159 -11.95 -14.94 -12.04
C ARG A 159 -12.59 -14.78 -13.41
N ASP A 160 -13.16 -15.84 -13.95
CA ASP A 160 -13.99 -15.73 -15.15
C ASP A 160 -15.35 -15.11 -14.80
N GLY A 161 -15.83 -14.22 -15.67
CA GLY A 161 -17.19 -13.71 -15.61
C GLY A 161 -18.23 -14.80 -15.91
N PRO A 162 -19.51 -14.55 -15.60
CA PRO A 162 -20.59 -15.47 -15.93
C PRO A 162 -20.68 -15.67 -17.45
N SER A 163 -21.00 -16.90 -17.86
CA SER A 163 -21.19 -17.23 -19.28
C SER A 163 -22.35 -16.47 -19.91
N CYS A 164 -22.20 -16.22 -21.20
CA CYS A 164 -23.29 -15.93 -22.12
C CYS A 164 -23.67 -17.25 -22.83
#